data_AF-A0A2T7UCS9-F1
#
_entry.id   AF-A0A2T7UCS9-F1
#
_cell.length_a   1.000
_cell.length_b   1.000
_cell.length_c   1.000
_cell.angle_alpha   90.00
_cell.angle_beta   90.00
_cell.angle_gamma   90.00
#
_symmetry.space_group_name_H-M   'P 1'
#
loop_
_entity.id
_entity.type
_entity.pdbx_description
1 polymer ?
#
loop_
_entity_poly.entity_id
_entity_poly.type
_entity_poly.pdbx_seq_one_letter_code
_entity_poly.pdbx_strand_id
1 'polypeptide(L)'
;MINPLNNYFSAEKQESVIFITVGLVAIGVSAWLWMNGHRLKSMAYPLVVIALMQMVVGVSIYLRTDNQVATLSAQLQQEPAALKAQEIPRMQTVMKNFSIYKGVEMVLLILGLGMLAFWQRHDLAAGIGIGLVLQSALTLTLDIFAETRGSIYLSALHAMPS
;
A
#
# COMPACT_ATOMS: atom_id res chain seq x y z
N MET A 1 -24.58 -10.37 7.96
CA MET A 1 -23.35 -9.69 8.42
C MET A 1 -22.04 -10.30 7.88
N ILE A 2 -22.06 -11.47 7.22
CA ILE A 2 -20.88 -12.09 6.58
C ILE A 2 -20.42 -11.33 5.32
N ASN A 3 -21.34 -10.67 4.60
CA ASN A 3 -21.05 -9.91 3.38
C ASN A 3 -19.99 -8.79 3.52
N PRO A 4 -20.06 -7.86 4.50
CA PRO A 4 -19.06 -6.80 4.62
C PRO A 4 -17.66 -7.31 4.96
N LEU A 5 -17.55 -8.38 5.75
CA LEU A 5 -16.27 -8.98 6.11
C LEU A 5 -15.60 -9.65 4.90
N ASN A 6 -16.34 -10.47 4.16
CA ASN A 6 -15.84 -11.11 2.93
C ASN A 6 -15.51 -10.09 1.84
N ASN A 7 -16.33 -9.04 1.67
CA ASN A 7 -16.06 -7.99 0.70
C ASN A 7 -14.80 -7.18 1.06
N TYR A 8 -14.60 -6.87 2.33
CA TYR A 8 -13.40 -6.17 2.80
C TYR A 8 -12.13 -6.99 2.52
N PHE A 9 -12.10 -8.25 2.95
CA PHE A 9 -10.93 -9.11 2.78
C PHE A 9 -10.69 -9.52 1.31
N SER A 10 -11.75 -9.67 0.51
CA SER A 10 -11.60 -9.88 -0.93
C SER A 10 -10.96 -8.67 -1.61
N ALA A 11 -11.40 -7.45 -1.25
CA ALA A 11 -10.79 -6.22 -1.76
C ALA A 11 -9.35 -6.03 -1.27
N GLU A 12 -9.06 -6.37 -0.02
CA GLU A 12 -7.70 -6.35 0.55
C GLU A 12 -6.76 -7.31 -0.21
N LYS A 13 -7.24 -8.50 -0.56
CA LYS A 13 -6.50 -9.46 -1.39
C LYS A 13 -6.29 -8.93 -2.81
N GLN A 14 -7.28 -8.31 -3.43
CA GLN A 14 -7.12 -7.71 -4.77
C GLN A 14 -6.07 -6.59 -4.77
N GLU A 15 -6.11 -5.70 -3.78
CA GLU A 15 -5.11 -4.64 -3.62
C GLU A 15 -3.70 -5.21 -3.42
N SER A 16 -3.57 -6.28 -2.65
CA SER A 16 -2.27 -6.96 -2.47
C SER A 16 -1.68 -7.47 -3.79
N VAL A 17 -2.52 -7.95 -4.71
CA VAL A 17 -2.10 -8.38 -6.06
C VAL A 17 -1.69 -7.18 -6.90
N ILE A 18 -2.37 -6.03 -6.77
CA ILE A 18 -1.97 -4.78 -7.44
C ILE A 18 -0.59 -4.35 -6.97
N PHE A 19 -0.32 -4.34 -5.65
CA PHE A 19 1.00 -4.03 -5.11
C PHE A 19 2.10 -4.94 -5.64
N ILE A 20 1.85 -6.26 -5.70
CA ILE A 20 2.82 -7.22 -6.24
C ILE A 20 3.07 -6.96 -7.73
N THR A 21 2.01 -6.76 -8.51
CA THR A 21 2.10 -6.55 -9.97
C THR A 21 2.84 -5.26 -10.29
N VAL A 22 2.50 -4.18 -9.61
CA VAL A 22 3.18 -2.89 -9.72
C VAL A 22 4.65 -3.01 -9.35
N GLY A 23 4.97 -3.69 -8.25
CA GLY A 23 6.35 -3.93 -7.83
C GLY A 23 7.15 -4.69 -8.89
N LEU A 24 6.58 -5.75 -9.46
CA LEU A 24 7.22 -6.52 -10.55
C LEU A 24 7.45 -5.67 -11.81
N VAL A 25 6.47 -4.85 -12.20
CA VAL A 25 6.61 -3.94 -13.34
C VAL A 25 7.72 -2.91 -13.07
N ALA A 26 7.75 -2.32 -11.87
CA ALA A 26 8.78 -1.36 -11.49
C ALA A 26 10.19 -1.98 -11.48
N ILE A 27 10.34 -3.23 -11.04
CA ILE A 27 11.60 -3.98 -11.13
C ILE A 27 11.98 -4.22 -12.61
N GLY A 28 11.03 -4.64 -13.44
CA GLY A 28 11.25 -4.87 -14.87
C GLY A 28 11.70 -3.60 -15.61
N VAL A 29 11.03 -2.48 -15.35
CA VAL A 29 11.41 -1.16 -15.89
C VAL A 29 12.80 -0.75 -15.41
N SER A 30 13.12 -1.00 -14.14
CA SER A 30 14.43 -0.69 -13.56
C SER A 30 15.56 -1.49 -14.23
N ALA A 31 15.35 -2.80 -14.42
CA ALA A 31 16.30 -3.66 -15.11
C ALA A 31 16.51 -3.22 -16.57
N TRP A 32 15.43 -2.89 -17.28
CA TRP A 32 15.49 -2.38 -18.65
C TRP A 32 16.26 -1.06 -18.75
N LEU A 33 16.04 -0.12 -17.82
CA LEU A 33 16.77 1.16 -17.78
C LEU A 33 18.27 0.99 -17.58
N TRP A 34 18.68 0.02 -16.75
CA TRP A 34 20.10 -0.30 -16.53
C TRP A 34 20.74 -0.98 -17.74
N MET A 35 20.07 -1.94 -18.36
CA MET A 35 20.60 -2.67 -19.52
C MET A 35 20.81 -1.78 -20.74
N ASN A 36 19.95 -0.77 -20.92
CA ASN A 36 20.02 0.13 -22.09
C ASN A 36 20.88 1.39 -21.86
N GLY A 37 21.53 1.53 -20.71
CA GLY A 37 22.42 2.68 -20.44
C GLY A 37 21.72 4.04 -20.49
N HIS A 38 20.40 4.08 -20.27
CA HIS A 38 19.58 5.27 -20.46
C HIS A 38 20.00 6.40 -19.51
N ARG A 39 19.83 7.68 -19.92
CA ARG A 39 20.10 8.86 -19.07
C ARG A 39 19.33 8.83 -17.74
N LEU A 40 18.22 8.11 -17.71
CA LEU A 40 17.33 7.93 -16.54
C LEU A 40 17.68 6.69 -15.69
N LYS A 41 18.85 6.08 -15.84
CA LYS A 41 19.30 4.93 -15.04
C LYS A 41 19.24 5.16 -13.51
N SER A 42 19.32 6.41 -13.08
CA SER A 42 19.20 6.82 -11.68
C SER A 42 17.77 6.69 -11.12
N MET A 43 16.75 6.62 -11.97
CA MET A 43 15.36 6.35 -11.59
C MET A 43 15.15 4.91 -11.09
N ALA A 44 16.01 3.99 -11.51
CA ALA A 44 15.94 2.58 -11.09
C ALA A 44 16.14 2.41 -9.57
N TYR A 45 16.94 3.27 -8.92
CA TYR A 45 17.18 3.16 -7.47
C TYR A 45 15.90 3.34 -6.65
N PRO A 46 15.18 4.48 -6.72
CA PRO A 46 13.92 4.64 -5.98
C PRO A 46 12.84 3.64 -6.45
N LEU A 47 12.80 3.30 -7.75
CA LEU A 47 11.86 2.30 -8.27
C LEU A 47 12.05 0.94 -7.60
N VAL A 48 13.28 0.41 -7.55
CA VAL A 48 13.56 -0.91 -6.97
C VAL A 48 13.30 -0.91 -5.47
N VAL A 49 13.74 0.14 -4.75
CA VAL A 49 13.56 0.23 -3.30
C VAL A 49 12.07 0.18 -2.95
N ILE A 50 11.26 1.02 -3.60
CA ILE A 50 9.83 1.10 -3.30
C ILE A 50 9.10 -0.15 -3.81
N ALA A 51 9.49 -0.70 -4.96
CA ALA A 51 8.94 -1.95 -5.47
C ALA A 51 9.16 -3.14 -4.53
N LEU A 52 10.35 -3.26 -3.93
CA LEU A 52 10.62 -4.30 -2.94
C LEU A 52 9.74 -4.13 -1.70
N MET A 53 9.57 -2.89 -1.22
CA MET A 53 8.67 -2.62 -0.11
C MET A 53 7.21 -2.98 -0.44
N GLN A 54 6.72 -2.58 -1.62
CA GLN A 54 5.38 -2.91 -2.11
C GLN A 54 5.17 -4.43 -2.20
N MET A 55 6.17 -5.17 -2.69
CA MET A 55 6.12 -6.63 -2.75
C MET A 55 6.06 -7.26 -1.35
N VAL A 56 6.88 -6.81 -0.41
CA VAL A 56 6.88 -7.33 0.96
C VAL A 56 5.51 -7.09 1.62
N VAL A 57 4.95 -5.90 1.47
CA VAL A 57 3.62 -5.55 2.01
C VAL A 57 2.53 -6.37 1.33
N GLY A 58 2.50 -6.40 -0.01
CA GLY A 58 1.51 -7.12 -0.79
C GLY A 58 1.52 -8.63 -0.51
N VAL A 59 2.69 -9.27 -0.48
CA VAL A 59 2.81 -10.70 -0.17
C VAL A 59 2.39 -10.98 1.27
N SER A 60 2.77 -10.14 2.22
CA SER A 60 2.40 -10.31 3.63
C SER A 60 0.89 -10.26 3.83
N ILE A 61 0.21 -9.32 3.16
CA ILE A 61 -1.25 -9.20 3.17
C ILE A 61 -1.85 -10.44 2.50
N TYR A 62 -1.44 -10.76 1.28
CA TYR A 62 -1.98 -11.90 0.51
C TYR A 62 -1.94 -13.22 1.29
N LEU A 63 -0.81 -13.53 1.92
CA LEU A 63 -0.63 -14.77 2.69
C LEU A 63 -1.40 -14.77 4.02
N ARG A 64 -1.63 -13.59 4.62
CA ARG A 64 -2.30 -13.47 5.91
C ARG A 64 -3.82 -13.43 5.79
N THR A 65 -4.35 -12.85 4.70
CA THR A 65 -5.79 -12.62 4.50
C THR A 65 -6.60 -13.91 4.62
N ASP A 66 -6.16 -15.01 3.99
CA ASP A 66 -6.94 -16.26 3.96
C ASP A 66 -7.11 -16.87 5.38
N ASN A 67 -6.04 -16.86 6.18
CA ASN A 67 -6.07 -17.34 7.57
C ASN A 67 -6.88 -16.41 8.49
N GLN A 68 -6.79 -15.09 8.26
CA GLN A 68 -7.57 -14.12 9.03
C GLN A 68 -9.07 -14.25 8.76
N VAL A 69 -9.48 -14.39 7.50
CA VAL A 69 -10.89 -14.58 7.12
C VAL A 69 -11.46 -15.83 7.78
N ALA A 70 -10.73 -16.95 7.73
CA ALA A 70 -11.18 -18.20 8.33
C ALA A 70 -11.36 -18.07 9.86
N THR A 71 -10.40 -17.46 10.56
CA THR A 71 -10.45 -17.29 12.01
C THR A 71 -11.55 -16.31 12.44
N LEU A 72 -11.65 -15.17 11.75
CA LEU A 72 -12.64 -14.13 12.05
C LEU A 72 -14.07 -14.58 11.72
N SER A 73 -14.26 -15.33 10.64
CA SER A 73 -15.58 -15.88 10.29
C SER A 73 -16.09 -16.88 11.32
N ALA A 74 -15.21 -17.72 11.88
CA ALA A 74 -15.54 -18.64 12.96
C ALA A 74 -15.86 -17.89 14.27
N GLN A 75 -15.05 -16.90 14.64
CA GLN A 75 -15.27 -16.08 15.84
C GLN A 75 -16.54 -15.24 15.75
N LEU A 76 -16.91 -14.74 14.56
CA LEU A 76 -18.13 -13.98 14.35
C LEU A 76 -19.39 -14.81 14.65
N GLN A 77 -19.35 -16.12 14.39
CA GLN A 77 -20.47 -17.04 14.65
C GLN A 77 -20.56 -17.46 16.12
N GLN A 78 -19.45 -17.44 16.84
CA GLN A 78 -19.36 -17.92 18.23
C GLN A 78 -19.50 -16.77 19.25
N GLU A 79 -18.72 -15.70 19.10
CA GLU A 79 -18.62 -14.61 20.07
C GLU A 79 -18.37 -13.24 19.38
N PRO A 80 -19.40 -12.61 18.78
CA PRO A 80 -19.26 -11.36 18.03
C PRO A 80 -18.76 -10.19 18.90
N ALA A 81 -19.09 -10.15 20.20
CA ALA A 81 -18.61 -9.14 21.12
C ALA A 81 -17.09 -9.21 21.36
N ALA A 82 -16.54 -10.42 21.48
CA ALA A 82 -15.11 -10.64 21.69
C ALA A 82 -14.29 -10.30 20.43
N LEU A 83 -14.83 -10.61 19.25
CA LEU A 83 -14.25 -10.20 17.96
C LEU A 83 -14.15 -8.68 17.87
N LYS A 84 -15.23 -7.96 18.20
CA LYS A 84 -15.25 -6.49 18.21
C LYS A 84 -14.16 -5.90 19.10
N ALA A 85 -14.01 -6.43 20.31
CA ALA A 85 -13.04 -5.94 21.29
C ALA A 85 -11.58 -6.09 20.81
N GLN A 86 -11.29 -7.10 19.98
CA GLN A 86 -9.95 -7.35 19.44
C GLN A 86 -9.71 -6.64 18.11
N GLU A 87 -10.68 -6.63 17.19
CA GLU A 87 -10.51 -6.09 15.84
C GLU A 87 -10.54 -4.56 15.78
N ILE A 88 -11.34 -3.89 16.62
CA ILE A 88 -11.39 -2.41 16.65
C ILE A 88 -10.02 -1.80 16.96
N PRO A 89 -9.30 -2.15 18.05
CA PRO A 89 -7.99 -1.55 18.33
C PRO A 89 -6.93 -1.91 17.27
N ARG A 90 -7.01 -3.11 16.69
CA ARG A 90 -6.16 -3.49 15.55
C ARG A 90 -6.39 -2.57 14.37
N MET A 91 -7.64 -2.40 13.94
CA MET A 91 -8.01 -1.57 12.80
C MET A 91 -7.70 -0.09 13.04
N GLN A 92 -7.85 0.42 14.27
CA GLN A 92 -7.41 1.78 14.63
C GLN A 92 -5.90 1.97 14.44
N THR A 93 -5.10 0.98 14.80
CA THR A 93 -3.65 1.02 14.59
C THR A 93 -3.32 1.03 13.10
N VAL A 94 -4.01 0.20 12.31
CA VAL A 94 -3.85 0.17 10.84
C VAL A 94 -4.21 1.52 10.21
N MET A 95 -5.32 2.14 10.62
CA MET A 95 -5.73 3.46 10.14
C MET A 95 -4.71 4.56 10.50
N LYS A 96 -4.13 4.50 11.71
CA LYS A 96 -3.07 5.44 12.12
C LYS A 96 -1.83 5.28 11.23
N ASN A 97 -1.44 4.05 10.92
CA ASN A 97 -0.29 3.79 10.07
C ASN A 97 -0.50 4.33 8.64
N PHE A 98 -1.69 4.17 8.05
CA PHE A 98 -2.00 4.79 6.76
C PHE A 98 -1.84 6.31 6.77
N SER A 99 -2.28 6.98 7.85
CA SER A 99 -2.08 8.43 7.99
C SER A 99 -0.60 8.82 8.02
N ILE A 100 0.22 8.04 8.72
CA ILE A 100 1.68 8.26 8.79
C ILE A 100 2.33 8.02 7.42
N TYR A 101 2.01 6.90 6.75
CA TYR A 101 2.59 6.55 5.45
C TYR A 101 2.25 7.59 4.38
N LYS A 102 0.98 8.01 4.27
CA LYS A 102 0.59 9.12 3.38
C LYS A 102 1.39 10.40 3.63
N GLY A 103 1.66 10.73 4.90
CA GLY A 103 2.50 11.87 5.27
C GLY A 103 3.91 11.76 4.71
N VAL A 104 4.54 10.59 4.88
CA VAL A 104 5.87 10.29 4.32
C VAL A 104 5.85 10.36 2.79
N GLU A 105 4.83 9.78 2.16
CA GLU A 105 4.69 9.74 0.70
C GLU A 105 4.49 11.13 0.10
N MET A 106 3.69 11.99 0.72
CA MET A 106 3.55 13.40 0.32
C MET A 106 4.88 14.14 0.39
N VAL A 107 5.66 13.93 1.45
CA VAL A 107 7.00 14.53 1.56
C VAL A 107 7.90 14.03 0.43
N LEU A 108 7.92 12.73 0.15
CA LEU A 108 8.68 12.14 -0.95
C LEU A 108 8.24 12.67 -2.32
N LEU A 109 6.94 12.87 -2.53
CA LEU A 109 6.37 13.45 -3.75
C LEU A 109 6.84 14.90 -3.94
N ILE A 110 6.76 15.72 -2.89
CA ILE A 110 7.22 17.12 -2.92
C ILE A 110 8.72 17.19 -3.17
N LEU A 111 9.52 16.34 -2.52
CA LEU A 111 10.96 16.24 -2.76
C LEU A 111 11.25 15.84 -4.21
N GLY A 112 10.55 14.84 -4.74
CA GLY A 112 10.67 14.43 -6.13
C GLY A 112 10.38 15.58 -7.11
N LEU A 113 9.26 16.29 -6.91
CA LEU A 113 8.91 17.47 -7.71
C LEU A 113 9.95 18.59 -7.59
N GLY A 114 10.47 18.84 -6.38
CA GLY A 114 11.54 19.81 -6.15
C GLY A 114 12.83 19.45 -6.91
N MET A 115 13.23 18.18 -6.89
CA MET A 115 14.38 17.70 -7.65
C MET A 115 14.20 17.92 -9.16
N LEU A 116 12.99 17.74 -9.68
CA LEU A 116 12.67 18.00 -11.08
C LEU A 116 12.66 19.51 -11.40
N ALA A 117 12.11 20.34 -10.54
CA ALA A 117 12.04 21.79 -10.77
C ALA A 117 13.42 22.47 -10.75
N PHE A 118 14.26 22.12 -9.77
CA PHE A 118 15.53 22.83 -9.52
C PHE A 118 16.77 22.13 -10.10
N TRP A 119 16.74 20.80 -10.27
CA TRP A 119 17.90 20.00 -10.67
C TRP A 119 17.72 19.18 -11.96
N GLN A 120 16.76 19.55 -12.82
CA GLN A 120 16.53 18.91 -14.13
C GLN A 120 17.77 18.78 -15.04
N ARG A 121 18.79 19.65 -14.89
CA ARG A 121 20.03 19.59 -15.67
C ARG A 121 21.00 18.50 -15.21
N HIS A 122 20.83 17.98 -14.00
CA HIS A 122 21.60 16.85 -13.50
C HIS A 122 20.84 15.55 -13.75
N ASP A 123 21.30 14.76 -14.73
CA ASP A 123 20.68 13.49 -15.13
C ASP A 123 20.39 12.56 -13.92
N LEU A 124 21.27 12.56 -12.92
CA LEU A 124 21.08 11.77 -11.69
C LEU A 124 19.88 12.26 -10.87
N ALA A 125 19.83 13.55 -10.55
CA ALA A 125 18.78 14.15 -9.73
C ALA A 125 17.43 14.14 -10.45
N ALA A 126 17.42 14.35 -11.76
CA ALA A 126 16.23 14.24 -12.59
C ALA A 126 15.65 12.82 -12.53
N GLY A 127 16.47 11.77 -12.73
CA GLY A 127 15.99 10.39 -12.66
C GLY A 127 15.47 9.99 -11.27
N ILE A 128 16.16 10.37 -10.19
CA ILE A 128 15.66 10.12 -8.82
C ILE A 128 14.33 10.85 -8.60
N GLY A 129 14.23 12.11 -9.03
CA GLY A 129 13.02 12.91 -8.93
C GLY A 129 11.83 12.26 -9.63
N ILE A 130 11.99 11.78 -10.88
CA ILE A 130 10.92 11.09 -11.61
C ILE A 130 10.51 9.81 -10.87
N GLY A 131 11.48 9.03 -10.38
CA GLY A 131 11.20 7.78 -9.67
C GLY A 131 10.42 7.99 -8.38
N LEU A 132 10.80 9.01 -7.60
CA LEU A 132 10.07 9.41 -6.39
C LEU A 132 8.66 9.90 -6.72
N VAL A 133 8.50 10.76 -7.73
CA VAL A 133 7.17 11.27 -8.11
C VAL A 133 6.24 10.13 -8.53
N LEU A 134 6.72 9.25 -9.42
CA LEU A 134 5.90 8.14 -9.92
C LEU A 134 5.53 7.16 -8.82
N GLN A 135 6.48 6.77 -7.98
CA GLN A 135 6.21 5.82 -6.91
C GLN A 135 5.33 6.43 -5.81
N SER A 136 5.66 7.63 -5.32
CA SER A 136 4.86 8.29 -4.29
C SER A 136 3.43 8.59 -4.76
N ALA A 137 3.22 9.00 -6.01
CA ALA A 137 1.87 9.22 -6.53
C ALA A 137 1.06 7.92 -6.57
N LEU A 138 1.70 6.82 -6.97
CA LEU A 138 1.06 5.52 -7.08
C LEU A 138 0.74 4.93 -5.70
N THR A 139 1.69 4.92 -4.77
CA THR A 139 1.49 4.40 -3.42
C THR A 139 0.48 5.23 -2.65
N LEU A 140 0.53 6.57 -2.74
CA LEU A 140 -0.45 7.46 -2.11
C LEU A 140 -1.87 7.17 -2.60
N THR A 141 -2.03 6.89 -3.90
CA THR A 141 -3.33 6.52 -4.47
C THR A 141 -3.84 5.23 -3.82
N LEU A 142 -3.00 4.20 -3.73
CA LEU A 142 -3.35 2.92 -3.12
C LEU A 142 -3.68 3.08 -1.62
N ASP A 143 -2.87 3.84 -0.88
CA ASP A 143 -3.09 4.10 0.54
C ASP A 143 -4.41 4.82 0.83
N ILE A 144 -4.84 5.77 -0.03
CA ILE A 144 -6.15 6.43 0.09
C ILE A 144 -7.29 5.43 -0.10
N PHE A 145 -7.17 4.52 -1.08
CA PHE A 145 -8.16 3.46 -1.28
C PHE A 145 -8.20 2.52 -0.07
N ALA A 146 -7.05 2.08 0.42
CA ALA A 146 -6.93 1.21 1.58
C ALA A 146 -7.51 1.82 2.86
N GLU A 147 -7.23 3.09 3.13
CA GLU A 147 -7.79 3.84 4.26
C GLU A 147 -9.31 3.97 4.16
N THR A 148 -9.84 4.29 2.97
CA THR A 148 -11.29 4.39 2.75
C THR A 148 -11.96 3.04 3.04
N ARG A 149 -11.40 1.93 2.54
CA ARG A 149 -11.94 0.59 2.85
C ARG A 149 -11.85 0.25 4.34
N GLY A 150 -10.73 0.57 4.98
CA GLY A 150 -10.52 0.31 6.40
C GLY A 150 -11.48 1.08 7.29
N SER A 151 -11.81 2.33 6.93
CA SER A 151 -12.81 3.13 7.66
C SER A 151 -14.22 2.55 7.51
N ILE A 152 -14.62 2.12 6.30
CA ILE A 152 -15.90 1.43 6.07
C ILE A 152 -16.00 0.16 6.92
N TYR A 153 -14.93 -0.64 6.98
CA TYR A 153 -14.89 -1.85 7.80
C TYR A 153 -14.96 -1.55 9.31
N LEU A 154 -14.25 -0.53 9.78
CA LEU A 154 -14.29 -0.10 11.17
C LEU A 154 -15.68 0.43 11.57
N SER A 155 -16.34 1.20 10.70
CA SER A 155 -17.73 1.62 10.90
C SER A 155 -18.68 0.42 10.95
N ALA A 156 -18.49 -0.57 10.08
CA ALA A 156 -19.29 -1.79 10.08
C ALA A 156 -19.09 -2.61 11.37
N LEU A 157 -17.86 -2.70 11.89
CA LEU A 157 -17.57 -3.30 13.19
C LEU A 157 -18.33 -2.58 14.29
N HIS A 158 -18.25 -1.24 14.38
CA HIS A 158 -18.96 -0.46 15.39
C HIS A 158 -20.48 -0.64 15.34
N ALA A 159 -21.06 -0.80 14.15
CA ALA A 159 -22.50 -1.00 13.96
C ALA A 159 -23.00 -2.42 14.30
N MET A 160 -22.11 -3.40 14.54
CA MET A 160 -22.55 -4.76 14.92
C MET A 160 -23.23 -4.75 16.31
N PRO A 161 -24.34 -5.48 16.51
CA PRO A 161 -24.90 -5.68 17.85
C PRO A 161 -23.89 -6.38 18.77
N SER A 162 -23.88 -5.97 20.03
CA SER A 162 -23.12 -6.59 21.13
C SER A 162 -23.67 -7.95 21.51
#